data_AF-A0A085WK95-F1
#
_entry.id   AF-A0A085WK95-F1
#
_cell.length_a   1.000
_cell.length_b   1.000
_cell.length_c   1.000
_cell.angle_alpha   90.00
_cell.angle_beta   90.00
_cell.angle_gamma   90.00
#
_symmetry.space_group_name_H-M   'P 1'
#
loop_
_entity.id
_entity.type
_entity.pdbx_description
1 polymer ?
#
loop_
_entity_poly.entity_id
_entity_poly.type
_entity_poly.pdbx_seq_one_letter_code
_entity_poly.pdbx_strand_id
1 'polypeptide(L)'
;MRIPLFLAGWLLAGGALAEPDTFGLGTGRDGVLQVLSPNRVINHVGALTANAAAGTKELTISNAGAFKAGELVLVHQSTGLLPAPASGDAAAIPLEASPVGRFEYARVEAATEASLRLTAPLQRSYAASAAQVVNVPEYTDVLVVEDGSLKAVPWNGSAGGILALMATGTLTNGGLIGADGAGFRGGAFINHLAGEGCTALDEAPGVGSSYKGEGLVAGRFGIAGGRGNLANAGGAGNCHSSGGGGGGHSGAGGQGGYSLGRLPQPDDVGGLGGAPLVYLPYERLVFGGGGGGGSGHVDVGTPGAAGGGVVLIRARDVVGTGRFSAMGASADYVASAGDDGAGGGGAGGAISLRAERTLTCGLVQASGGAGGDTRNVTNESGPGGGGGGGVVLLQGEFIACKVSVVAGYPGQSTAAGGPFGAGPSTIDSGAAYGSETTYSQPFRVPSAPVLTQPANGATGVARKPRIEGTAQPGVSVHLFLEGTEYAQVTADSTGAFVYDVPADLAEGAHELWASAEELGSYSLQSTPNRFDVTASSTGGVTSPSVFEVGCGCGASPGAGVGALTLVLVLGAARRRRQE
;
A
#
# COMPACT_ATOMS: atom_id res chain seq x y z
N MET A 1 53.93 42.99 -8.27
CA MET A 1 52.51 43.07 -7.86
C MET A 1 51.87 41.72 -8.17
N ARG A 2 51.70 40.85 -7.16
CA ARG A 2 51.13 39.50 -7.32
C ARG A 2 49.61 39.62 -7.24
N ILE A 3 48.90 39.28 -8.31
CA ILE A 3 47.44 39.22 -8.35
C ILE A 3 47.03 37.82 -7.88
N PRO A 4 46.27 37.67 -6.77
CA PRO A 4 45.76 36.37 -6.38
C PRO A 4 44.54 36.02 -7.25
N LEU A 5 44.59 34.86 -7.87
CA LEU A 5 43.48 34.24 -8.57
C LEU A 5 42.58 33.59 -7.52
N PHE A 6 41.40 34.17 -7.25
CA PHE A 6 40.37 33.53 -6.44
C PHE A 6 39.62 32.51 -7.32
N LEU A 7 39.94 31.22 -7.15
CA LEU A 7 39.04 30.15 -7.58
C LEU A 7 37.82 30.19 -6.66
N ALA A 8 36.73 30.77 -7.15
CA ALA A 8 35.41 30.59 -6.54
C ALA A 8 34.93 29.17 -6.84
N GLY A 9 35.23 28.23 -5.94
CA GLY A 9 34.57 26.92 -5.94
C GLY A 9 33.09 27.12 -5.67
N TRP A 10 32.26 26.95 -6.69
CA TRP A 10 30.83 26.80 -6.52
C TRP A 10 30.59 25.47 -5.79
N LEU A 11 30.50 25.51 -4.46
CA LEU A 11 29.75 24.49 -3.74
C LEU A 11 28.29 24.71 -4.10
N LEU A 12 27.82 24.01 -5.14
CA LEU A 12 26.40 23.73 -5.28
C LEU A 12 26.00 22.98 -4.01
N ALA A 13 25.25 23.65 -3.14
CA ALA A 13 24.60 23.00 -2.01
C ALA A 13 23.67 21.95 -2.62
N GLY A 14 24.12 20.69 -2.65
CA GLY A 14 23.28 19.58 -3.07
C GLY A 14 22.02 19.62 -2.22
N GLY A 15 20.86 19.74 -2.87
CA GLY A 15 19.58 19.65 -2.18
C GLY A 15 19.57 18.37 -1.35
N ALA A 16 19.08 18.43 -0.12
CA ALA A 16 18.91 17.22 0.67
C ALA A 16 17.99 16.27 -0.13
N LEU A 17 18.53 15.14 -0.58
CA LEU A 17 17.77 14.12 -1.30
C LEU A 17 16.98 13.30 -0.28
N ALA A 18 15.75 12.93 -0.66
CA ALA A 18 14.90 12.12 0.18
C ALA A 18 15.50 10.72 0.36
N GLU A 19 15.37 10.14 1.56
CA GLU A 19 16.02 8.85 1.89
C GLU A 19 15.12 7.68 1.46
N PRO A 20 15.55 6.86 0.48
CA PRO A 20 14.83 5.65 0.12
C PRO A 20 14.97 4.57 1.19
N ASP A 21 14.17 3.50 1.10
CA ASP A 21 14.18 2.41 2.09
C ASP A 21 15.47 1.56 1.99
N THR A 22 16.51 2.08 2.63
CA THR A 22 17.85 1.50 2.73
C THR A 22 18.10 0.85 4.09
N PHE A 23 17.09 0.82 4.97
CA PHE A 23 17.24 0.49 6.40
C PHE A 23 17.43 -1.00 6.67
N GLY A 24 17.14 -1.88 5.70
CA GLY A 24 17.34 -3.32 5.83
C GLY A 24 16.67 -3.90 7.07
N LEU A 25 17.47 -4.49 7.97
CA LEU A 25 17.05 -5.09 9.23
C LEU A 25 17.15 -4.13 10.44
N GLY A 26 17.36 -2.83 10.18
CA GLY A 26 17.61 -1.83 11.19
C GLY A 26 19.03 -1.89 11.76
N THR A 27 19.22 -1.17 12.86
CA THR A 27 20.53 -0.95 13.51
C THR A 27 20.76 -1.80 14.76
N GLY A 28 19.72 -2.43 15.30
CA GLY A 28 19.79 -3.15 16.58
C GLY A 28 19.91 -2.24 17.81
N ARG A 29 19.68 -0.92 17.64
CA ARG A 29 19.87 0.10 18.69
C ARG A 29 19.03 -0.11 19.95
N ASP A 30 17.90 -0.81 19.84
CA ASP A 30 16.97 -1.05 20.95
C ASP A 30 17.32 -2.32 21.75
N GLY A 31 18.43 -3.00 21.40
CA GLY A 31 18.93 -4.16 22.12
C GLY A 31 17.98 -5.36 22.04
N VAL A 32 17.98 -6.20 23.06
CA VAL A 32 17.15 -7.42 23.09
C VAL A 32 15.76 -7.13 23.64
N LEU A 33 14.72 -7.61 22.95
CA LEU A 33 13.34 -7.61 23.43
C LEU A 33 12.96 -8.97 24.00
N GLN A 34 12.48 -9.00 25.25
CA GLN A 34 11.83 -10.18 25.83
C GLN A 34 10.36 -9.88 26.15
N VAL A 35 9.45 -10.70 25.62
CA VAL A 35 8.01 -10.60 25.83
C VAL A 35 7.56 -11.84 26.61
N LEU A 36 7.41 -11.65 27.92
CA LEU A 36 7.11 -12.71 28.89
C LEU A 36 5.65 -12.70 29.35
N SER A 37 4.86 -11.74 28.86
CA SER A 37 3.47 -11.54 29.24
C SER A 37 2.63 -11.20 28.01
N PRO A 38 1.31 -11.42 28.05
CA PRO A 38 0.45 -11.08 26.93
C PRO A 38 0.25 -9.57 26.79
N ASN A 39 -0.18 -9.16 25.60
CA ASN A 39 -0.72 -7.84 25.26
C ASN A 39 0.28 -6.68 25.36
N ARG A 40 1.58 -6.94 25.19
CA ARG A 40 2.58 -5.88 25.17
C ARG A 40 2.47 -5.06 23.88
N VAL A 41 2.48 -3.74 24.01
CA VAL A 41 2.57 -2.79 22.90
C VAL A 41 4.00 -2.29 22.83
N ILE A 42 4.59 -2.28 21.62
CA ILE A 42 5.94 -1.78 21.36
C ILE A 42 5.98 -0.54 20.47
N ASN A 43 4.86 -0.23 19.82
CA ASN A 43 4.75 0.91 18.93
C ASN A 43 3.97 2.05 19.60
N HIS A 44 4.48 3.27 19.51
CA HIS A 44 3.75 4.51 19.73
C HIS A 44 3.45 5.17 18.38
N VAL A 45 2.36 5.93 18.35
CA VAL A 45 1.78 6.47 17.11
C VAL A 45 1.43 7.95 17.26
N GLY A 46 1.46 8.66 16.14
CA GLY A 46 1.01 10.06 16.01
C GLY A 46 0.33 10.29 14.68
N ALA A 47 -0.82 10.95 14.67
CA ALA A 47 -1.53 11.30 13.44
C ALA A 47 -0.94 12.58 12.84
N LEU A 48 -0.83 12.69 11.51
CA LEU A 48 -0.49 13.96 10.88
C LEU A 48 -1.62 14.96 11.07
N THR A 49 -1.31 16.11 11.65
CA THR A 49 -2.27 17.20 11.87
C THR A 49 -2.13 18.31 10.81
N ALA A 50 -1.12 18.22 9.95
CA ALA A 50 -0.91 19.08 8.78
C ALA A 50 -0.40 18.25 7.60
N ASN A 51 -0.62 18.73 6.37
CA ASN A 51 -0.11 18.07 5.17
C ASN A 51 1.41 18.11 5.17
N ALA A 52 2.04 16.99 4.83
CA ALA A 52 3.48 16.89 4.61
C ALA A 52 3.73 16.79 3.10
N ALA A 53 4.47 17.73 2.52
CA ALA A 53 4.86 17.69 1.11
C ALA A 53 6.13 16.85 0.93
N ALA A 54 6.26 16.16 -0.20
CA ALA A 54 7.54 15.61 -0.63
C ALA A 54 8.65 16.68 -0.55
N GLY A 55 9.83 16.32 -0.05
CA GLY A 55 10.93 17.25 0.20
C GLY A 55 10.92 17.90 1.60
N THR A 56 9.85 17.77 2.40
CA THR A 56 9.86 18.29 3.78
C THR A 56 10.63 17.39 4.73
N LYS A 57 11.24 18.00 5.76
CA LYS A 57 11.84 17.31 6.91
C LYS A 57 11.03 17.48 8.20
N GLU A 58 10.05 18.38 8.23
CA GLU A 58 9.24 18.67 9.41
C GLU A 58 7.85 18.06 9.24
N LEU A 59 7.44 17.25 10.21
CA LEU A 59 6.11 16.67 10.30
C LEU A 59 5.40 17.21 11.54
N THR A 60 4.24 17.84 11.37
CA THR A 60 3.37 18.20 12.49
C THR A 60 2.46 17.02 12.80
N ILE A 61 2.63 16.43 13.98
CA ILE A 61 1.90 15.23 14.39
C ILE A 61 1.34 15.36 15.80
N SER A 62 0.27 14.62 16.08
CA SER A 62 -0.16 14.41 17.45
C SER A 62 0.86 13.56 18.21
N ASN A 63 1.01 13.80 19.51
CA ASN A 63 1.87 13.01 20.39
C ASN A 63 3.35 12.94 19.95
N ALA A 64 3.88 14.01 19.32
CA ALA A 64 5.27 14.04 18.85
C ALA A 64 6.30 13.83 19.98
N GLY A 65 5.97 14.24 21.21
CA GLY A 65 6.83 14.07 22.39
C GLY A 65 7.09 12.62 22.80
N ALA A 66 6.35 11.64 22.24
CA ALA A 66 6.64 10.22 22.45
C ALA A 66 7.86 9.72 21.66
N PHE A 67 8.26 10.44 20.61
CA PHE A 67 9.35 10.06 19.72
C PHE A 67 10.69 10.63 20.20
N LYS A 68 11.78 9.94 19.85
CA LYS A 68 13.14 10.32 20.27
C LYS A 68 14.11 10.41 19.09
N ALA A 69 15.12 11.26 19.24
CA ALA A 69 16.20 11.38 18.27
C ALA A 69 16.85 10.01 18.00
N GLY A 70 17.00 9.71 16.72
CA GLY A 70 17.53 8.48 16.19
C GLY A 70 16.51 7.36 15.98
N GLU A 71 15.28 7.44 16.50
CA GLU A 71 14.25 6.43 16.23
C GLU A 71 13.97 6.32 14.73
N LEU A 72 13.77 5.08 14.26
CA LEU A 72 13.20 4.83 12.94
C LEU A 72 11.68 4.99 13.05
N VAL A 73 11.07 5.65 12.08
CA VAL A 73 9.63 5.79 11.97
C VAL A 73 9.14 5.36 10.60
N LEU A 74 7.92 4.85 10.56
CA LEU A 74 7.13 4.57 9.37
C LEU A 74 6.11 5.71 9.21
N VAL A 75 6.18 6.44 8.11
CA VAL A 75 5.13 7.38 7.71
C VAL A 75 4.20 6.64 6.77
N HIS A 76 2.91 6.56 7.11
CA HIS A 76 1.95 5.69 6.43
C HIS A 76 0.65 6.43 6.15
N GLN A 77 0.21 6.42 4.88
CA GLN A 77 -1.10 6.95 4.48
C GLN A 77 -2.18 5.88 4.68
N SER A 78 -2.85 5.87 5.82
CA SER A 78 -3.81 4.83 6.18
C SER A 78 -5.15 4.90 5.45
N THR A 79 -5.62 6.09 5.07
CA THR A 79 -6.93 6.29 4.43
C THR A 79 -6.89 7.48 3.45
N GLY A 80 -8.04 7.91 2.96
CA GLY A 80 -8.18 9.07 2.07
C GLY A 80 -8.08 8.72 0.59
N LEU A 81 -8.72 7.62 0.17
CA LEU A 81 -8.81 7.23 -1.23
C LEU A 81 -9.58 8.29 -2.03
N LEU A 82 -8.94 8.80 -3.09
CA LEU A 82 -9.51 9.80 -3.99
C LEU A 82 -9.21 9.45 -5.46
N PRO A 83 -10.18 9.59 -6.38
CA PRO A 83 -11.60 9.85 -6.10
C PRO A 83 -12.23 8.69 -5.32
N ALA A 84 -13.18 9.01 -4.44
CA ALA A 84 -13.89 7.98 -3.68
C ALA A 84 -14.83 7.19 -4.61
N PRO A 85 -14.83 5.85 -4.57
CA PRO A 85 -15.82 5.03 -5.27
C PRO A 85 -17.25 5.39 -4.85
N ALA A 86 -18.20 5.16 -5.75
CA ALA A 86 -19.61 5.35 -5.43
C ALA A 86 -20.06 4.38 -4.33
N SER A 87 -21.04 4.80 -3.54
CA SER A 87 -21.68 3.93 -2.56
C SER A 87 -22.28 2.71 -3.26
N GLY A 88 -21.98 1.50 -2.77
CA GLY A 88 -22.44 0.25 -3.38
C GLY A 88 -21.56 -0.30 -4.51
N ASP A 89 -20.45 0.37 -4.85
CA ASP A 89 -19.50 -0.14 -5.84
C ASP A 89 -18.70 -1.32 -5.28
N ALA A 90 -18.93 -2.51 -5.83
CA ALA A 90 -18.29 -3.76 -5.43
C ALA A 90 -17.07 -4.11 -6.30
N ALA A 91 -16.68 -3.26 -7.27
CA ALA A 91 -15.55 -3.52 -8.13
C ALA A 91 -14.22 -3.55 -7.35
N ALA A 92 -13.28 -4.37 -7.80
CA ALA A 92 -11.94 -4.40 -7.24
C ALA A 92 -11.24 -3.04 -7.42
N ILE A 93 -10.61 -2.55 -6.34
CA ILE A 93 -10.00 -1.22 -6.28
C ILE A 93 -8.47 -1.35 -6.40
N PRO A 94 -7.88 -1.03 -7.56
CA PRO A 94 -6.43 -0.95 -7.69
C PRO A 94 -5.88 0.28 -6.95
N LEU A 95 -4.85 0.08 -6.13
CA LEU A 95 -4.23 1.17 -5.35
C LEU A 95 -2.92 1.69 -5.94
N GLU A 96 -2.50 1.22 -7.12
CA GLU A 96 -1.24 1.62 -7.76
C GLU A 96 -1.08 3.15 -7.91
N ALA A 97 -2.15 3.85 -8.32
CA ALA A 97 -2.17 5.30 -8.46
C ALA A 97 -2.60 6.05 -7.18
N SER A 98 -2.97 5.32 -6.12
CA SER A 98 -3.45 5.89 -4.86
C SER A 98 -2.30 6.09 -3.87
N PRO A 99 -2.33 7.16 -3.05
CA PRO A 99 -1.42 7.29 -1.92
C PRO A 99 -1.76 6.32 -0.78
N VAL A 100 -2.98 5.77 -0.73
CA VAL A 100 -3.45 4.90 0.36
C VAL A 100 -2.62 3.62 0.47
N GLY A 101 -2.30 3.26 1.72
CA GLY A 101 -1.47 2.12 2.09
C GLY A 101 0.00 2.32 1.81
N ARG A 102 0.39 3.39 1.12
CA ARG A 102 1.80 3.69 0.86
C ARG A 102 2.48 4.06 2.18
N PHE A 103 3.72 3.61 2.32
CA PHE A 103 4.57 3.97 3.43
C PHE A 103 5.99 4.31 2.98
N GLU A 104 6.69 5.05 3.82
CA GLU A 104 8.14 5.18 3.76
C GLU A 104 8.74 5.22 5.15
N TYR A 105 10.02 4.85 5.26
CA TYR A 105 10.76 4.93 6.51
C TYR A 105 11.54 6.24 6.57
N ALA A 106 11.67 6.81 7.76
CA ALA A 106 12.51 7.97 8.01
C ALA A 106 13.13 7.88 9.40
N ARG A 107 14.28 8.51 9.59
CA ARG A 107 14.92 8.59 10.91
C ARG A 107 14.65 9.94 11.56
N VAL A 108 14.31 9.91 12.84
CA VAL A 108 14.04 11.11 13.64
C VAL A 108 15.35 11.81 13.96
N GLU A 109 15.46 13.08 13.61
CA GLU A 109 16.56 13.95 14.04
C GLU A 109 16.26 14.55 15.42
N ALA A 110 15.05 15.09 15.60
CA ALA A 110 14.60 15.68 16.86
C ALA A 110 13.07 15.63 16.95
N ALA A 111 12.56 15.65 18.18
CA ALA A 111 11.13 15.74 18.46
C ALA A 111 10.85 16.88 19.44
N THR A 112 9.71 17.53 19.25
CA THR A 112 9.13 18.52 20.17
C THR A 112 7.75 18.03 20.60
N GLU A 113 6.96 18.84 21.31
CA GLU A 113 5.58 18.45 21.67
C GLU A 113 4.66 18.26 20.46
N ALA A 114 4.89 18.98 19.36
CA ALA A 114 3.98 19.01 18.19
C ALA A 114 4.67 18.74 16.83
N SER A 115 6.00 18.77 16.76
CA SER A 115 6.76 18.55 15.52
C SER A 115 7.79 17.44 15.66
N LEU A 116 7.91 16.66 14.59
CA LEU A 116 8.94 15.65 14.38
C LEU A 116 9.82 16.08 13.21
N ARG A 117 11.11 16.31 13.48
CA ARG A 117 12.11 16.63 12.46
C ARG A 117 12.82 15.36 12.03
N LEU A 118 12.95 15.16 10.72
CA LEU A 118 13.58 14.00 10.08
C LEU A 118 15.02 14.30 9.63
N THR A 119 15.89 13.30 9.64
CA THR A 119 17.28 13.42 9.16
C THR A 119 17.34 13.67 7.65
N ALA A 120 16.42 13.05 6.91
CA ALA A 120 16.26 13.17 5.47
C ALA A 120 14.84 13.64 5.12
N PRO A 121 14.65 14.34 4.00
CA PRO A 121 13.33 14.75 3.57
C PRO A 121 12.48 13.55 3.10
N LEU A 122 11.16 13.70 3.14
CA LEU A 122 10.24 12.71 2.61
C LEU A 122 10.34 12.60 1.09
N GLN A 123 10.21 11.38 0.57
CA GLN A 123 10.10 11.11 -0.86
C GLN A 123 8.69 11.41 -1.37
N ARG A 124 7.67 11.26 -0.52
CA ARG A 124 6.27 11.38 -0.90
C ARG A 124 5.55 12.44 -0.07
N SER A 125 4.42 12.89 -0.62
CA SER A 125 3.48 13.73 0.12
C SER A 125 2.47 12.88 0.89
N TYR A 126 2.11 13.32 2.09
CA TYR A 126 1.10 12.70 2.96
C TYR A 126 0.06 13.73 3.38
N ALA A 127 -1.20 13.29 3.43
CA ALA A 127 -2.32 14.15 3.76
C ALA A 127 -2.62 14.15 5.26
N ALA A 128 -2.94 15.32 5.80
CA ALA A 128 -3.42 15.49 7.17
C ALA A 128 -4.67 14.63 7.42
N SER A 129 -4.81 14.14 8.65
CA SER A 129 -5.94 13.32 9.12
C SER A 129 -6.15 11.99 8.38
N ALA A 130 -5.27 11.65 7.44
CA ALA A 130 -5.31 10.41 6.67
C ALA A 130 -4.00 9.63 6.71
N ALA A 131 -2.91 10.27 7.16
CA ALA A 131 -1.62 9.66 7.44
C ALA A 131 -1.25 9.70 8.92
N GLN A 132 -0.36 8.80 9.29
CA GLN A 132 0.18 8.65 10.63
C GLN A 132 1.68 8.34 10.59
N VAL A 133 2.32 8.53 11.73
CA VAL A 133 3.69 8.15 12.02
C VAL A 133 3.66 7.06 13.10
N VAL A 134 4.40 5.99 12.87
CA VAL A 134 4.54 4.86 13.80
C VAL A 134 6.02 4.62 14.01
N ASN A 135 6.50 4.54 15.26
CA ASN A 135 7.90 4.17 15.47
C ASN A 135 8.13 2.69 15.08
N VAL A 136 9.34 2.38 14.65
CA VAL A 136 9.75 1.04 14.25
C VAL A 136 10.99 0.67 15.07
N PRO A 137 10.80 0.03 16.23
CA PRO A 137 11.93 -0.41 17.05
C PRO A 137 12.87 -1.34 16.28
N GLU A 138 14.16 -1.15 16.47
CA GLU A 138 15.25 -1.87 15.81
C GLU A 138 16.01 -2.70 16.87
N TYR A 139 15.58 -3.94 17.08
CA TYR A 139 16.13 -4.85 18.09
C TYR A 139 17.35 -5.64 17.56
N THR A 140 18.21 -6.10 18.47
CA THR A 140 19.19 -7.13 18.12
C THR A 140 18.52 -8.49 17.98
N ASP A 141 17.79 -8.91 19.01
CA ASP A 141 17.03 -10.16 19.04
C ASP A 141 15.68 -9.93 19.71
N VAL A 142 14.69 -10.73 19.31
CA VAL A 142 13.34 -10.68 19.87
C VAL A 142 12.95 -12.07 20.34
N LEU A 143 12.53 -12.19 21.60
CA LEU A 143 11.93 -13.40 22.16
C LEU A 143 10.49 -13.11 22.59
N VAL A 144 9.55 -13.84 22.00
CA VAL A 144 8.16 -13.93 22.48
C VAL A 144 7.94 -15.36 22.96
N VAL A 145 7.73 -15.54 24.27
CA VAL A 145 7.44 -16.88 24.84
C VAL A 145 6.01 -17.30 24.51
N GLU A 146 5.64 -18.56 24.78
CA GLU A 146 4.32 -19.12 24.46
C GLU A 146 3.14 -18.28 25.02
N ASP A 147 3.23 -17.87 26.29
CA ASP A 147 2.23 -17.00 26.93
C ASP A 147 2.45 -15.49 26.64
N GLY A 148 3.53 -15.16 25.93
CA GLY A 148 3.87 -13.80 25.55
C GLY A 148 3.09 -13.36 24.32
N SER A 149 2.69 -12.08 24.28
CA SER A 149 2.16 -11.54 23.03
C SER A 149 2.45 -10.06 22.80
N LEU A 150 2.66 -9.73 21.53
CA LEU A 150 2.71 -8.38 21.02
C LEU A 150 1.40 -8.03 20.33
N LYS A 151 0.87 -6.84 20.59
CA LYS A 151 -0.33 -6.33 19.93
C LYS A 151 -0.15 -4.92 19.37
N ALA A 152 -0.80 -4.66 18.23
CA ALA A 152 -0.95 -3.30 17.70
C ALA A 152 -1.85 -2.45 18.63
N VAL A 153 -1.60 -1.14 18.67
CA VAL A 153 -2.60 -0.17 19.16
C VAL A 153 -3.76 -0.16 18.16
N PRO A 154 -5.03 -0.34 18.55
CA PRO A 154 -6.14 -0.28 17.61
C PRO A 154 -6.26 1.07 16.90
N TRP A 155 -6.67 1.06 15.62
CA TRP A 155 -6.96 2.27 14.87
C TRP A 155 -8.11 3.06 15.50
N ASN A 156 -7.87 4.34 15.74
CA ASN A 156 -8.83 5.23 16.39
C ASN A 156 -9.55 6.18 15.42
N GLY A 157 -9.32 6.07 14.11
CA GLY A 157 -9.78 7.02 13.10
C GLY A 157 -8.71 7.99 12.58
N SER A 158 -7.54 8.03 13.22
CA SER A 158 -6.43 8.92 12.84
C SER A 158 -5.05 8.30 13.00
N ALA A 159 -4.84 7.44 14.01
CA ALA A 159 -3.61 6.71 14.25
C ALA A 159 -3.88 5.34 14.90
N GLY A 160 -2.92 4.43 14.80
CA GLY A 160 -3.01 3.03 15.24
C GLY A 160 -3.09 2.05 14.07
N GLY A 161 -3.37 0.79 14.40
CA GLY A 161 -3.56 -0.33 13.48
C GLY A 161 -2.29 -0.97 12.95
N ILE A 162 -1.09 -0.50 13.32
CA ILE A 162 0.18 -1.00 12.80
C ILE A 162 1.05 -1.52 13.95
N LEU A 163 1.52 -2.76 13.81
CA LEU A 163 2.62 -3.33 14.58
C LEU A 163 3.83 -3.47 13.65
N ALA A 164 4.91 -2.76 13.95
CA ALA A 164 6.12 -2.78 13.14
C ALA A 164 7.38 -2.97 14.00
N LEU A 165 8.32 -3.79 13.54
CA LEU A 165 9.64 -3.91 14.16
C LEU A 165 10.67 -4.41 13.16
N MET A 166 11.94 -4.16 13.45
CA MET A 166 13.08 -4.77 12.77
C MET A 166 13.98 -5.50 13.78
N ALA A 167 14.62 -6.59 13.35
CA ALA A 167 15.59 -7.32 14.14
C ALA A 167 16.84 -7.65 13.31
N THR A 168 18.01 -7.20 13.74
CA THR A 168 19.27 -7.53 13.06
C THR A 168 19.68 -8.99 13.23
N GLY A 169 19.16 -9.64 14.27
CA GLY A 169 19.35 -11.05 14.61
C GLY A 169 18.04 -11.83 14.50
N THR A 170 17.80 -12.68 15.49
CA THR A 170 16.72 -13.67 15.43
C THR A 170 15.46 -13.17 16.15
N LEU A 171 14.32 -13.30 15.49
CA LEU A 171 13.00 -13.22 16.08
C LEU A 171 12.51 -14.63 16.40
N THR A 172 12.54 -15.01 17.68
CA THR A 172 11.99 -16.26 18.19
C THR A 172 10.57 -16.03 18.71
N ASN A 173 9.57 -16.55 18.00
CA ASN A 173 8.16 -16.45 18.38
C ASN A 173 7.60 -17.81 18.80
N GLY A 174 7.34 -17.99 20.09
CA GLY A 174 6.56 -19.09 20.65
C GLY A 174 5.09 -18.74 20.89
N GLY A 175 4.75 -17.45 20.98
CA GLY A 175 3.42 -16.94 21.33
C GLY A 175 2.69 -16.28 20.17
N LEU A 176 2.09 -15.11 20.42
CA LEU A 176 1.31 -14.35 19.43
C LEU A 176 1.94 -12.98 19.14
N ILE A 177 2.14 -12.65 17.86
CA ILE A 177 2.45 -11.30 17.40
C ILE A 177 1.33 -10.88 16.46
N GLY A 178 0.53 -9.87 16.81
CA GLY A 178 -0.62 -9.57 15.97
C GLY A 178 -1.25 -8.19 16.05
N ALA A 179 -2.15 -7.97 15.11
CA ALA A 179 -2.96 -6.78 14.91
C ALA A 179 -4.44 -7.15 14.71
N ASP A 180 -4.90 -8.21 15.39
CA ASP A 180 -6.28 -8.69 15.32
C ASP A 180 -7.27 -7.59 15.73
N GLY A 181 -8.28 -7.33 14.89
CA GLY A 181 -9.29 -6.29 15.12
C GLY A 181 -8.74 -4.87 15.27
N ALA A 182 -7.48 -4.62 14.93
CA ALA A 182 -6.82 -3.33 15.11
C ALA A 182 -6.97 -2.38 13.90
N GLY A 183 -7.61 -2.82 12.82
CA GLY A 183 -7.83 -2.08 11.58
C GLY A 183 -9.05 -1.18 11.62
N PHE A 184 -9.67 -0.94 10.47
CA PHE A 184 -10.81 -0.02 10.38
C PHE A 184 -11.99 -0.46 11.25
N ARG A 185 -12.63 0.51 11.90
CA ARG A 185 -13.69 0.28 12.89
C ARG A 185 -15.00 -0.18 12.23
N GLY A 186 -15.74 -1.03 12.93
CA GLY A 186 -17.07 -1.42 12.49
C GLY A 186 -18.12 -0.32 12.68
N GLY A 187 -19.18 -0.37 11.89
CA GLY A 187 -20.30 0.58 11.93
C GLY A 187 -21.13 0.39 13.19
N ALA A 188 -21.47 1.48 13.86
CA ALA A 188 -22.33 1.43 15.05
C ALA A 188 -23.77 1.02 14.69
N PHE A 189 -24.37 0.22 15.57
CA PHE A 189 -25.81 0.00 15.57
C PHE A 189 -26.52 1.27 16.04
N ILE A 190 -27.62 1.60 15.38
CA ILE A 190 -28.58 2.57 15.92
C ILE A 190 -30.00 2.05 15.74
N ASN A 191 -30.79 2.30 16.77
CA ASN A 191 -32.20 2.02 16.73
C ASN A 191 -32.93 3.06 15.88
N HIS A 192 -33.86 2.62 15.04
CA HIS A 192 -34.66 3.49 14.19
C HIS A 192 -36.13 3.09 14.19
N LEU A 193 -36.98 3.98 13.67
CA LEU A 193 -38.40 3.66 13.53
C LEU A 193 -38.56 2.43 12.62
N ALA A 194 -39.48 1.54 12.99
CA ALA A 194 -39.87 0.43 12.15
C ALA A 194 -40.48 1.00 10.85
N GLY A 195 -39.86 0.68 9.72
CA GLY A 195 -40.27 1.13 8.40
C GLY A 195 -39.94 0.08 7.34
N GLU A 196 -40.65 0.13 6.22
CA GLU A 196 -40.49 -0.75 5.06
C GLU A 196 -40.06 0.07 3.83
N GLY A 197 -39.46 -0.58 2.83
CA GLY A 197 -39.15 0.02 1.52
C GLY A 197 -37.87 0.86 1.41
N CYS A 198 -37.07 0.99 2.46
CA CYS A 198 -35.75 1.63 2.42
C CYS A 198 -34.71 0.72 1.70
N THR A 199 -34.48 1.01 0.42
CA THR A 199 -33.53 0.26 -0.44
C THR A 199 -32.28 1.09 -0.78
N ALA A 200 -32.19 2.30 -0.24
CA ALA A 200 -31.19 3.28 -0.62
C ALA A 200 -29.76 2.85 -0.26
N LEU A 201 -28.84 3.04 -1.20
CA LEU A 201 -27.41 2.76 -1.00
C LEU A 201 -26.82 3.70 0.06
N ASP A 202 -27.21 4.97 0.05
CA ASP A 202 -26.95 5.93 1.11
C ASP A 202 -28.28 6.35 1.72
N GLU A 203 -28.41 6.17 3.03
CA GLU A 203 -29.60 6.51 3.81
C GLU A 203 -29.18 7.28 5.07
N ALA A 204 -30.00 8.21 5.53
CA ALA A 204 -29.74 8.91 6.76
C ALA A 204 -29.79 7.92 7.94
N PRO A 205 -28.74 7.85 8.78
CA PRO A 205 -28.79 7.05 9.99
C PRO A 205 -30.01 7.43 10.83
N GLY A 206 -30.77 6.44 11.32
CA GLY A 206 -31.99 6.67 12.10
C GLY A 206 -33.28 6.75 11.27
N VAL A 207 -33.15 6.79 9.93
CA VAL A 207 -34.26 6.73 8.97
C VAL A 207 -34.24 5.37 8.27
N GLY A 208 -34.35 4.29 9.06
CA GLY A 208 -34.38 2.93 8.53
C GLY A 208 -33.01 2.34 8.18
N SER A 209 -31.90 2.86 8.71
CA SER A 209 -30.58 2.26 8.54
C SER A 209 -29.66 2.54 9.73
N SER A 210 -28.69 1.65 9.93
CA SER A 210 -27.56 1.80 10.85
C SER A 210 -26.34 2.45 10.17
N TYR A 211 -25.21 2.53 10.87
CA TYR A 211 -23.98 3.06 10.28
C TYR A 211 -23.21 2.01 9.48
N LYS A 212 -22.60 2.48 8.39
CA LYS A 212 -21.62 1.72 7.61
C LYS A 212 -20.32 1.55 8.39
N GLY A 213 -19.53 0.55 8.01
CA GLY A 213 -18.17 0.37 8.51
C GLY A 213 -17.24 1.51 8.11
N GLU A 214 -16.06 1.56 8.73
CA GLU A 214 -14.95 2.41 8.30
C GLU A 214 -14.12 1.72 7.21
N GLY A 215 -13.52 2.51 6.32
CA GLY A 215 -12.67 2.03 5.25
C GLY A 215 -11.84 3.16 4.63
N LEU A 216 -11.46 3.00 3.37
CA LEU A 216 -10.56 3.94 2.67
C LEU A 216 -11.17 5.31 2.38
N VAL A 217 -12.50 5.45 2.43
CA VAL A 217 -13.19 6.71 2.18
C VAL A 217 -13.27 7.52 3.48
N ALA A 218 -12.40 8.52 3.59
CA ALA A 218 -12.35 9.40 4.75
C ALA A 218 -13.64 10.22 4.93
N GLY A 219 -13.96 10.60 6.18
CA GLY A 219 -15.07 11.50 6.51
C GLY A 219 -16.47 10.90 6.38
N ARG A 220 -16.62 9.61 6.07
CA ARG A 220 -17.94 8.94 5.98
C ARG A 220 -18.27 8.09 7.20
N PHE A 221 -17.28 7.68 7.98
CA PHE A 221 -17.50 6.87 9.18
C PHE A 221 -18.25 7.65 10.27
N GLY A 222 -19.22 7.01 10.92
CA GLY A 222 -20.09 7.64 11.93
C GLY A 222 -21.08 8.67 11.38
N ILE A 223 -21.15 8.85 10.05
CA ILE A 223 -22.04 9.80 9.37
C ILE A 223 -22.90 9.07 8.33
N ALA A 224 -22.33 8.17 7.55
CA ALA A 224 -23.03 7.46 6.49
C ALA A 224 -23.78 6.23 7.02
N GLY A 225 -25.06 6.13 6.68
CA GLY A 225 -25.87 4.92 6.76
C GLY A 225 -26.30 4.46 5.37
N GLY A 226 -27.06 3.39 5.28
CA GLY A 226 -27.52 2.78 4.03
C GLY A 226 -26.80 1.48 3.70
N ARG A 227 -27.39 0.69 2.78
CA ARG A 227 -26.88 -0.64 2.43
C ARG A 227 -25.63 -0.64 1.57
N GLY A 228 -25.30 0.46 0.91
CA GLY A 228 -24.12 0.53 0.05
C GLY A 228 -22.83 0.36 0.84
N ASN A 229 -21.87 -0.42 0.35
CA ASN A 229 -20.51 -0.41 0.87
C ASN A 229 -19.80 0.92 0.52
N LEU A 230 -18.71 1.25 1.23
CA LEU A 230 -17.87 2.41 0.92
C LEU A 230 -16.43 1.95 0.73
N ALA A 231 -16.05 1.74 -0.53
CA ALA A 231 -14.83 1.02 -0.87
C ALA A 231 -14.79 -0.33 -0.11
N ASN A 232 -13.76 -0.56 0.69
CA ASN A 232 -13.60 -1.79 1.48
C ASN A 232 -14.42 -1.82 2.78
N ALA A 233 -15.18 -0.78 3.13
CA ALA A 233 -16.06 -0.80 4.30
C ALA A 233 -17.39 -1.50 3.99
N GLY A 234 -17.89 -2.35 4.90
CA GLY A 234 -19.21 -2.97 4.76
C GLY A 234 -20.36 -1.96 4.89
N GLY A 235 -21.41 -2.15 4.10
CA GLY A 235 -22.66 -1.39 4.19
C GLY A 235 -23.48 -1.78 5.42
N ALA A 236 -24.34 -0.88 5.89
CA ALA A 236 -25.24 -1.16 7.00
C ALA A 236 -26.44 -2.01 6.56
N GLY A 237 -27.14 -2.65 7.49
CA GLY A 237 -28.49 -3.15 7.22
C GLY A 237 -29.45 -1.98 6.95
N ASN A 238 -30.33 -2.13 5.97
CA ASN A 238 -31.48 -1.24 5.77
C ASN A 238 -32.79 -1.92 6.14
N CYS A 239 -33.63 -1.18 6.86
CA CYS A 239 -34.96 -1.49 7.36
C CYS A 239 -35.09 -2.83 8.09
N HIS A 240 -36.09 -2.85 8.97
CA HIS A 240 -36.75 -4.08 9.44
C HIS A 240 -35.80 -5.26 9.63
N SER A 241 -34.75 -5.03 10.42
CA SER A 241 -33.91 -6.10 10.96
C SER A 241 -33.02 -6.85 9.97
N SER A 242 -32.62 -6.21 8.87
CA SER A 242 -31.61 -6.76 7.97
C SER A 242 -30.19 -6.70 8.53
N GLY A 243 -29.32 -7.58 8.03
CA GLY A 243 -27.94 -7.71 8.49
C GLY A 243 -26.98 -6.70 7.88
N GLY A 244 -25.92 -6.37 8.60
CA GLY A 244 -24.80 -5.57 8.10
C GLY A 244 -23.86 -6.38 7.18
N GLY A 245 -23.30 -5.72 6.17
CA GLY A 245 -22.31 -6.32 5.27
C GLY A 245 -20.94 -6.45 5.94
N GLY A 246 -20.20 -7.50 5.61
CA GLY A 246 -18.82 -7.71 6.06
C GLY A 246 -17.85 -6.71 5.42
N GLY A 247 -16.76 -6.40 6.11
CA GLY A 247 -15.68 -5.59 5.55
C GLY A 247 -14.90 -6.33 4.46
N GLY A 248 -14.29 -5.60 3.54
CA GLY A 248 -13.41 -6.12 2.49
C GLY A 248 -11.92 -5.84 2.75
N HIS A 249 -11.07 -6.64 2.12
CA HIS A 249 -9.63 -6.40 1.96
C HIS A 249 -9.19 -6.95 0.60
N SER A 250 -8.24 -7.85 0.45
CA SER A 250 -7.99 -8.50 -0.86
C SER A 250 -9.15 -9.41 -1.27
N GLY A 251 -9.80 -10.06 -0.30
CA GLY A 251 -11.09 -10.69 -0.46
C GLY A 251 -12.24 -9.70 -0.24
N ALA A 252 -13.30 -9.83 -1.03
CA ALA A 252 -14.54 -9.10 -0.85
C ALA A 252 -15.24 -9.50 0.46
N GLY A 253 -15.90 -8.54 1.10
CA GLY A 253 -16.79 -8.81 2.22
C GLY A 253 -18.07 -9.53 1.78
N GLY A 254 -18.67 -10.26 2.70
CA GLY A 254 -19.97 -10.90 2.51
C GLY A 254 -21.13 -9.91 2.64
N GLN A 255 -22.20 -10.15 1.89
CA GLN A 255 -23.47 -9.43 2.06
C GLN A 255 -24.13 -9.79 3.39
N GLY A 256 -24.82 -8.84 4.00
CA GLY A 256 -25.68 -9.06 5.16
C GLY A 256 -27.02 -9.72 4.78
N GLY A 257 -27.63 -10.42 5.73
CA GLY A 257 -28.88 -11.13 5.51
C GLY A 257 -30.08 -10.23 5.25
N TYR A 258 -31.12 -10.82 4.68
CA TYR A 258 -32.36 -10.15 4.29
C TYR A 258 -33.12 -9.59 5.50
N SER A 259 -34.03 -8.65 5.26
CA SER A 259 -34.91 -8.12 6.30
C SER A 259 -35.96 -9.15 6.74
N LEU A 260 -36.59 -8.89 7.90
CA LEU A 260 -37.73 -9.65 8.38
C LEU A 260 -38.91 -9.50 7.40
N GLY A 261 -39.42 -10.62 6.89
CA GLY A 261 -40.55 -10.64 5.97
C GLY A 261 -41.88 -10.63 6.72
N ARG A 262 -42.68 -9.56 6.61
CA ARG A 262 -44.12 -9.60 6.97
C ARG A 262 -45.07 -9.80 5.77
N LEU A 263 -44.55 -9.88 4.54
CA LEU A 263 -45.29 -10.09 3.28
C LEU A 263 -44.40 -10.93 2.30
N PRO A 264 -44.91 -11.49 1.18
CA PRO A 264 -44.65 -12.87 0.73
C PRO A 264 -43.21 -13.28 0.36
N GLN A 265 -42.22 -12.38 0.43
CA GLN A 265 -40.79 -12.68 0.26
C GLN A 265 -39.94 -11.64 1.05
N PRO A 266 -38.85 -12.05 1.72
CA PRO A 266 -37.96 -11.11 2.42
C PRO A 266 -37.23 -10.18 1.43
N ASP A 267 -37.05 -8.91 1.79
CA ASP A 267 -36.41 -7.92 0.94
C ASP A 267 -34.88 -8.06 1.00
N ASP A 268 -34.23 -8.00 -0.16
CA ASP A 268 -32.76 -7.94 -0.23
C ASP A 268 -32.24 -6.53 0.07
N VAL A 269 -32.29 -6.18 1.35
CA VAL A 269 -31.87 -4.89 1.90
C VAL A 269 -30.75 -5.02 2.93
N GLY A 270 -30.13 -6.21 3.00
CA GLY A 270 -28.89 -6.41 3.75
C GLY A 270 -27.76 -5.56 3.19
N GLY A 271 -26.83 -5.20 4.09
CA GLY A 271 -25.67 -4.40 3.75
C GLY A 271 -24.78 -5.11 2.73
N LEU A 272 -24.32 -4.37 1.73
CA LEU A 272 -23.37 -4.87 0.74
C LEU A 272 -21.99 -5.07 1.39
N GLY A 273 -21.31 -6.14 1.01
CA GLY A 273 -19.95 -6.41 1.47
C GLY A 273 -18.94 -5.40 0.93
N GLY A 274 -17.87 -5.16 1.68
CA GLY A 274 -16.77 -4.29 1.26
C GLY A 274 -16.07 -4.79 -0.01
N ALA A 275 -15.69 -3.88 -0.89
CA ALA A 275 -15.03 -4.17 -2.15
C ALA A 275 -13.59 -4.69 -1.95
N PRO A 276 -13.08 -5.57 -2.84
CA PRO A 276 -11.72 -6.07 -2.75
C PRO A 276 -10.69 -5.00 -3.18
N LEU A 277 -9.49 -5.07 -2.63
CA LEU A 277 -8.36 -4.18 -2.86
C LEU A 277 -7.24 -4.91 -3.60
N VAL A 278 -6.61 -4.25 -4.57
CA VAL A 278 -5.51 -4.82 -5.37
C VAL A 278 -4.27 -3.94 -5.23
N TYR A 279 -3.21 -4.50 -4.64
CA TYR A 279 -1.93 -3.84 -4.45
C TYR A 279 -0.80 -4.85 -4.18
N LEU A 280 0.44 -4.37 -4.31
CA LEU A 280 1.64 -5.14 -4.00
C LEU A 280 2.01 -4.95 -2.51
N PRO A 281 2.05 -6.02 -1.69
CA PRO A 281 2.21 -5.91 -0.23
C PRO A 281 3.61 -5.49 0.25
N TYR A 282 4.58 -5.38 -0.66
CA TYR A 282 5.88 -4.77 -0.37
C TYR A 282 5.92 -3.26 -0.62
N GLU A 283 4.98 -2.70 -1.39
CA GLU A 283 4.87 -1.25 -1.65
C GLU A 283 3.79 -0.57 -0.79
N ARG A 284 2.73 -1.32 -0.47
CA ARG A 284 1.57 -0.81 0.25
C ARG A 284 1.09 -1.84 1.27
N LEU A 285 0.55 -1.37 2.39
CA LEU A 285 -0.13 -2.18 3.38
C LEU A 285 -1.41 -1.46 3.80
N VAL A 286 -2.53 -2.17 3.89
CA VAL A 286 -3.84 -1.56 4.14
C VAL A 286 -4.54 -2.31 5.26
N PHE A 287 -5.34 -1.60 6.07
CA PHE A 287 -6.18 -2.23 7.09
C PHE A 287 -7.37 -2.96 6.47
N GLY A 288 -7.79 -4.05 7.12
CA GLY A 288 -9.08 -4.67 6.84
C GLY A 288 -10.21 -3.67 7.07
N GLY A 289 -11.21 -3.66 6.18
CA GLY A 289 -12.40 -2.84 6.33
C GLY A 289 -13.24 -3.28 7.53
N GLY A 290 -13.94 -2.32 8.16
CA GLY A 290 -14.93 -2.62 9.18
C GLY A 290 -16.22 -3.16 8.57
N GLY A 291 -16.90 -4.06 9.27
CA GLY A 291 -18.26 -4.48 8.92
C GLY A 291 -19.29 -3.39 9.23
N GLY A 292 -20.42 -3.41 8.54
CA GLY A 292 -21.54 -2.50 8.83
C GLY A 292 -22.41 -2.98 9.99
N GLY A 293 -23.12 -2.05 10.64
CA GLY A 293 -24.07 -2.38 11.69
C GLY A 293 -25.34 -3.05 11.15
N GLY A 294 -25.95 -3.93 11.94
CA GLY A 294 -27.28 -4.47 11.64
C GLY A 294 -28.37 -3.39 11.77
N SER A 295 -29.50 -3.58 11.10
CA SER A 295 -30.69 -2.72 11.25
C SER A 295 -31.53 -3.16 12.44
N GLY A 296 -32.23 -2.24 13.12
CA GLY A 296 -33.09 -2.62 14.22
C GLY A 296 -34.05 -1.53 14.69
N HIS A 297 -35.09 -1.98 15.38
CA HIS A 297 -36.19 -1.17 15.90
C HIS A 297 -36.53 -1.48 17.37
N VAL A 298 -36.00 -2.58 17.95
CA VAL A 298 -36.27 -3.01 19.33
C VAL A 298 -35.04 -3.00 20.25
N ASP A 299 -33.96 -2.34 19.81
CA ASP A 299 -32.73 -2.06 20.58
C ASP A 299 -31.91 -3.30 20.99
N VAL A 300 -31.85 -4.30 20.10
CA VAL A 300 -31.11 -5.56 20.33
C VAL A 300 -30.17 -5.92 19.18
N GLY A 301 -30.13 -5.13 18.11
CA GLY A 301 -29.20 -5.29 16.99
C GLY A 301 -27.74 -5.07 17.39
N THR A 302 -26.81 -5.57 16.59
CA THR A 302 -25.37 -5.50 16.89
C THR A 302 -24.59 -4.59 15.94
N PRO A 303 -23.53 -3.92 16.44
CA PRO A 303 -22.63 -3.17 15.58
C PRO A 303 -21.83 -4.12 14.68
N GLY A 304 -21.29 -3.58 13.60
CA GLY A 304 -20.29 -4.29 12.81
C GLY A 304 -18.97 -4.42 13.56
N ALA A 305 -18.15 -5.39 13.16
CA ALA A 305 -16.86 -5.65 13.77
C ALA A 305 -15.70 -4.92 13.06
N ALA A 306 -14.62 -4.67 13.80
CA ALA A 306 -13.42 -4.03 13.27
C ALA A 306 -12.59 -4.98 12.39
N GLY A 307 -11.98 -4.46 11.33
CA GLY A 307 -11.05 -5.21 10.49
C GLY A 307 -9.69 -5.43 11.15
N GLY A 308 -8.86 -6.29 10.55
CA GLY A 308 -7.48 -6.53 10.99
C GLY A 308 -6.55 -5.37 10.65
N GLY A 309 -5.54 -5.15 11.50
CA GLY A 309 -4.50 -4.15 11.27
C GLY A 309 -3.38 -4.65 10.36
N VAL A 310 -2.19 -4.09 10.53
CA VAL A 310 -0.98 -4.43 9.79
C VAL A 310 0.09 -4.97 10.73
N VAL A 311 0.75 -6.05 10.32
CA VAL A 311 1.99 -6.55 10.93
C VAL A 311 3.12 -6.43 9.91
N LEU A 312 4.16 -5.67 10.23
CA LEU A 312 5.30 -5.42 9.35
C LEU A 312 6.61 -5.75 10.07
N ILE A 313 7.26 -6.84 9.66
CA ILE A 313 8.43 -7.38 10.36
C ILE A 313 9.56 -7.65 9.38
N ARG A 314 10.75 -7.17 9.74
CA ARG A 314 12.01 -7.57 9.11
C ARG A 314 12.92 -8.21 10.14
N ALA A 315 13.51 -9.36 9.82
CA ALA A 315 14.47 -10.02 10.70
C ALA A 315 15.56 -10.74 9.91
N ARG A 316 16.67 -11.10 10.56
CA ARG A 316 17.63 -12.01 9.91
C ARG A 316 17.05 -13.41 9.79
N ASP A 317 16.53 -13.91 10.91
CA ASP A 317 15.83 -15.18 11.01
C ASP A 317 14.54 -14.98 11.83
N VAL A 318 13.44 -15.57 11.35
CA VAL A 318 12.19 -15.74 12.09
C VAL A 318 12.02 -17.23 12.37
N VAL A 319 11.95 -17.58 13.65
CA VAL A 319 11.87 -18.98 14.10
C VAL A 319 10.83 -19.17 15.20
N GLY A 320 10.39 -20.41 15.35
CA GLY A 320 9.50 -20.84 16.42
C GLY A 320 8.17 -21.39 15.92
N THR A 321 7.30 -21.74 16.85
CA THR A 321 5.98 -22.36 16.59
C THR A 321 4.83 -21.38 16.78
N GLY A 322 5.13 -20.14 17.16
CA GLY A 322 4.17 -19.09 17.41
C GLY A 322 3.45 -18.63 16.16
N ARG A 323 2.49 -17.73 16.39
CA ARG A 323 1.56 -17.23 15.39
C ARG A 323 1.78 -15.75 15.09
N PHE A 324 1.64 -15.39 13.82
CA PHE A 324 1.47 -14.02 13.35
C PHE A 324 0.02 -13.82 12.92
N SER A 325 -0.64 -12.76 13.41
CA SER A 325 -2.08 -12.61 13.21
C SER A 325 -2.51 -11.18 12.89
N ALA A 326 -3.39 -11.01 11.91
CA ALA A 326 -4.05 -9.76 11.57
C ALA A 326 -5.49 -10.06 11.16
N MET A 327 -6.20 -10.84 11.96
CA MET A 327 -7.59 -11.23 11.68
C MET A 327 -8.54 -10.05 11.84
N GLY A 328 -9.61 -10.07 11.06
CA GLY A 328 -10.80 -9.28 11.35
C GLY A 328 -11.52 -9.80 12.60
N ALA A 329 -12.10 -8.89 13.38
CA ALA A 329 -12.94 -9.27 14.51
C ALA A 329 -14.27 -9.86 14.00
N SER A 330 -14.81 -10.82 14.76
CA SER A 330 -16.15 -11.34 14.51
C SER A 330 -17.19 -10.40 15.14
N ALA A 331 -18.34 -10.27 14.49
CA ALA A 331 -19.44 -9.48 15.03
C ALA A 331 -20.20 -10.25 16.13
N ASP A 332 -20.76 -9.49 17.05
CA ASP A 332 -21.59 -10.04 18.12
C ASP A 332 -22.93 -10.56 17.56
N TYR A 333 -23.52 -11.51 18.27
CA TYR A 333 -24.84 -12.07 17.95
C TYR A 333 -25.97 -11.26 18.57
N VAL A 334 -27.14 -11.30 17.93
CA VAL A 334 -28.39 -10.79 18.50
C VAL A 334 -29.02 -11.85 19.42
N ALA A 335 -29.40 -11.46 20.64
CA ALA A 335 -29.97 -12.37 21.64
C ALA A 335 -31.38 -12.89 21.26
N SER A 336 -31.78 -14.04 21.80
CA SER A 336 -32.95 -14.82 21.35
C SER A 336 -34.32 -14.16 21.49
N ALA A 337 -34.45 -13.10 22.30
CA ALA A 337 -35.70 -12.36 22.49
C ALA A 337 -35.87 -11.20 21.50
N GLY A 338 -34.83 -10.88 20.73
CA GLY A 338 -34.79 -9.75 19.82
C GLY A 338 -35.07 -10.15 18.37
N ASP A 339 -35.70 -9.28 17.58
CA ASP A 339 -35.91 -9.50 16.15
C ASP A 339 -35.13 -8.53 15.27
N ASP A 340 -34.09 -7.87 15.80
CA ASP A 340 -33.18 -6.98 15.05
C ASP A 340 -32.10 -7.76 14.25
N GLY A 341 -31.50 -7.08 13.28
CA GLY A 341 -30.42 -7.61 12.45
C GLY A 341 -29.06 -7.54 13.12
N ALA A 342 -28.16 -8.44 12.71
CA ALA A 342 -26.81 -8.54 13.24
C ALA A 342 -25.78 -7.79 12.37
N GLY A 343 -24.71 -7.30 12.99
CA GLY A 343 -23.60 -6.64 12.32
C GLY A 343 -22.70 -7.58 11.52
N GLY A 344 -22.04 -7.03 10.51
CA GLY A 344 -21.08 -7.75 9.67
C GLY A 344 -19.70 -7.92 10.31
N GLY A 345 -18.99 -8.99 9.95
CA GLY A 345 -17.62 -9.26 10.39
C GLY A 345 -16.60 -8.30 9.77
N GLY A 346 -15.51 -8.03 10.47
CA GLY A 346 -14.40 -7.24 9.94
C GLY A 346 -13.53 -8.04 8.97
N ALA A 347 -12.93 -7.39 7.97
CA ALA A 347 -12.02 -8.06 7.05
C ALA A 347 -10.68 -8.41 7.70
N GLY A 348 -9.96 -9.38 7.14
CA GLY A 348 -8.55 -9.60 7.45
C GLY A 348 -7.69 -8.37 7.12
N GLY A 349 -6.60 -8.20 7.85
CA GLY A 349 -5.62 -7.15 7.66
C GLY A 349 -4.49 -7.53 6.72
N ALA A 350 -3.29 -6.97 6.92
CA ALA A 350 -2.12 -7.31 6.11
C ALA A 350 -0.93 -7.74 6.99
N ILE A 351 -0.21 -8.77 6.55
CA ILE A 351 1.01 -9.24 7.21
C ILE A 351 2.14 -9.27 6.19
N SER A 352 3.27 -8.63 6.52
CA SER A 352 4.52 -8.67 5.76
C SER A 352 5.64 -9.17 6.65
N LEU A 353 6.09 -10.40 6.41
CA LEU A 353 7.23 -11.02 7.09
C LEU A 353 8.37 -11.19 6.08
N ARG A 354 9.46 -10.46 6.29
CA ARG A 354 10.63 -10.51 5.40
C ARG A 354 11.86 -10.91 6.21
N ALA A 355 12.40 -12.08 5.93
CA ALA A 355 13.59 -12.63 6.57
C ALA A 355 14.79 -12.64 5.61
N GLU A 356 15.98 -12.35 6.11
CA GLU A 356 17.21 -12.50 5.31
C GLU A 356 17.48 -13.97 4.98
N ARG A 357 17.18 -14.88 5.91
CA ARG A 357 17.46 -16.32 5.79
C ARG A 357 16.21 -17.15 6.06
N THR A 358 16.00 -17.52 7.32
CA THR A 358 14.96 -18.48 7.71
C THR A 358 13.67 -17.75 8.08
N LEU A 359 12.54 -18.24 7.58
CA LEU A 359 11.20 -17.80 7.95
C LEU A 359 10.37 -19.04 8.30
N THR A 360 10.43 -19.46 9.57
CA THR A 360 9.70 -20.60 10.11
C THR A 360 8.75 -20.15 11.21
N CYS A 361 7.51 -20.60 11.14
CA CYS A 361 6.47 -20.23 12.10
C CYS A 361 5.32 -21.23 12.10
N GLY A 362 4.50 -21.22 13.16
CA GLY A 362 3.36 -22.13 13.26
C GLY A 362 2.23 -21.76 12.30
N LEU A 363 1.85 -20.47 12.29
CA LEU A 363 0.76 -19.94 11.48
C LEU A 363 0.91 -18.44 11.22
N VAL A 364 0.61 -18.02 10.00
CA VAL A 364 0.39 -16.63 9.59
C VAL A 364 -1.06 -16.50 9.16
N GLN A 365 -1.86 -15.72 9.88
CA GLN A 365 -3.30 -15.65 9.66
C GLN A 365 -3.79 -14.21 9.48
N ALA A 366 -4.38 -13.94 8.32
CA ALA A 366 -5.07 -12.68 8.01
C ALA A 366 -6.50 -12.97 7.55
N SER A 367 -7.22 -13.84 8.28
CA SER A 367 -8.59 -14.22 7.94
C SER A 367 -9.61 -13.12 8.28
N GLY A 368 -10.74 -13.11 7.57
CA GLY A 368 -11.90 -12.31 7.94
C GLY A 368 -12.61 -12.84 9.19
N GLY A 369 -13.30 -11.95 9.90
CA GLY A 369 -14.13 -12.29 11.06
C GLY A 369 -15.54 -12.72 10.65
N ALA A 370 -16.19 -13.54 11.48
CA ALA A 370 -17.55 -14.01 11.20
C ALA A 370 -18.57 -12.88 11.34
N GLY A 371 -19.65 -12.94 10.55
CA GLY A 371 -20.83 -12.10 10.75
C GLY A 371 -21.65 -12.57 11.95
N GLY A 372 -22.43 -11.66 12.55
CA GLY A 372 -23.20 -11.96 13.75
C GLY A 372 -24.42 -12.85 13.45
N ASP A 373 -24.74 -13.76 14.36
CA ASP A 373 -25.96 -14.59 14.26
C ASP A 373 -27.21 -13.84 14.74
N THR A 374 -28.38 -14.21 14.23
CA THR A 374 -29.69 -13.85 14.79
C THR A 374 -30.33 -15.08 15.44
N ARG A 375 -30.60 -14.99 16.76
CA ARG A 375 -31.02 -16.15 17.59
C ARG A 375 -32.51 -16.21 17.88
N ASN A 376 -33.30 -15.34 17.28
CA ASN A 376 -34.75 -15.43 17.37
C ASN A 376 -35.23 -16.73 16.73
N VAL A 377 -36.12 -17.45 17.40
CA VAL A 377 -36.66 -18.74 16.94
C VAL A 377 -38.00 -18.61 16.22
N THR A 378 -38.64 -17.45 16.33
CA THR A 378 -39.97 -17.21 15.75
C THR A 378 -39.94 -16.27 14.56
N ASN A 379 -39.09 -15.24 14.62
CA ASN A 379 -39.01 -14.19 13.62
C ASN A 379 -37.69 -14.32 12.85
N GLU A 380 -37.78 -14.38 11.52
CA GLU A 380 -36.60 -14.35 10.66
C GLU A 380 -36.00 -12.95 10.65
N SER A 381 -34.73 -12.82 11.04
CA SER A 381 -33.99 -11.56 11.01
C SER A 381 -32.64 -11.76 10.33
N GLY A 382 -32.12 -10.73 9.68
CA GLY A 382 -30.91 -10.77 8.88
C GLY A 382 -29.64 -10.94 9.72
N PRO A 383 -28.91 -12.06 9.59
CA PRO A 383 -27.60 -12.21 10.19
C PRO A 383 -26.54 -11.39 9.42
N GLY A 384 -25.38 -11.17 10.02
CA GLY A 384 -24.30 -10.39 9.42
C GLY A 384 -23.55 -11.14 8.32
N GLY A 385 -23.02 -10.39 7.36
CA GLY A 385 -22.07 -10.92 6.38
C GLY A 385 -20.69 -11.14 6.99
N GLY A 386 -19.99 -12.20 6.58
CA GLY A 386 -18.61 -12.48 6.98
C GLY A 386 -17.61 -11.51 6.33
N GLY A 387 -16.52 -11.18 7.02
CA GLY A 387 -15.46 -10.32 6.48
C GLY A 387 -14.59 -11.02 5.43
N GLY A 388 -14.07 -10.28 4.47
CA GLY A 388 -13.17 -10.80 3.43
C GLY A 388 -11.78 -11.17 3.96
N GLY A 389 -11.09 -12.06 3.27
CA GLY A 389 -9.70 -12.44 3.56
C GLY A 389 -8.70 -11.31 3.33
N GLY A 390 -7.68 -11.25 4.18
CA GLY A 390 -6.59 -10.28 4.17
C GLY A 390 -5.43 -10.65 3.25
N VAL A 391 -4.30 -9.95 3.41
CA VAL A 391 -3.09 -10.13 2.58
C VAL A 391 -1.92 -10.65 3.40
N VAL A 392 -1.19 -11.63 2.87
CA VAL A 392 0.06 -12.13 3.46
C VAL A 392 1.20 -12.04 2.44
N LEU A 393 2.32 -11.46 2.87
CA LEU A 393 3.60 -11.47 2.17
C LEU A 393 4.64 -12.19 3.01
N LEU A 394 5.22 -13.25 2.45
CA LEU A 394 6.36 -13.97 3.02
C LEU A 394 7.58 -13.80 2.11
N GLN A 395 8.72 -13.43 2.67
CA GLN A 395 10.00 -13.43 1.96
C GLN A 395 11.08 -14.06 2.85
N GLY A 396 11.89 -14.95 2.28
CA GLY A 396 12.99 -15.62 2.95
C GLY A 396 13.64 -16.66 2.05
N GLU A 397 14.88 -17.03 2.35
CA GLU A 397 15.59 -18.10 1.66
C GLU A 397 14.93 -19.46 1.93
N PHE A 398 14.53 -19.69 3.18
CA PHE A 398 13.85 -20.90 3.62
C PHE A 398 12.56 -20.55 4.33
N ILE A 399 11.43 -20.82 3.68
CA ILE A 399 10.09 -20.48 4.19
C ILE A 399 9.37 -21.77 4.59
N ALA A 400 9.00 -21.87 5.86
CA ALA A 400 8.19 -22.95 6.42
C ALA A 400 7.18 -22.37 7.42
N CYS A 401 6.21 -21.63 6.88
CA CYS A 401 5.08 -21.06 7.60
C CYS A 401 3.79 -21.57 6.98
N LYS A 402 2.80 -21.91 7.80
CA LYS A 402 1.43 -22.15 7.30
C LYS A 402 0.73 -20.80 7.14
N VAL A 403 -0.05 -20.64 6.09
CA VAL A 403 -0.80 -19.40 5.83
C VAL A 403 -2.30 -19.68 5.80
N SER A 404 -3.09 -18.74 6.33
CA SER A 404 -4.54 -18.72 6.20
C SER A 404 -5.03 -17.30 5.93
N VAL A 405 -5.72 -17.14 4.81
CA VAL A 405 -6.36 -15.89 4.37
C VAL A 405 -7.83 -16.13 4.01
N VAL A 406 -8.46 -17.11 4.66
CA VAL A 406 -9.90 -17.41 4.47
C VAL A 406 -10.78 -16.23 4.86
N ALA A 407 -11.95 -16.12 4.24
CA ALA A 407 -13.00 -15.21 4.67
C ALA A 407 -13.61 -15.67 6.02
N GLY A 408 -14.33 -14.77 6.67
CA GLY A 408 -15.19 -15.11 7.79
C GLY A 408 -16.48 -15.79 7.32
N TYR A 409 -17.06 -16.64 8.17
CA TYR A 409 -18.36 -17.25 7.90
C TYR A 409 -19.49 -16.21 7.93
N PRO A 410 -20.54 -16.35 7.09
CA PRO A 410 -21.79 -15.62 7.29
C PRO A 410 -22.43 -16.04 8.60
N GLY A 411 -23.06 -15.07 9.28
CA GLY A 411 -23.89 -15.38 10.44
C GLY A 411 -25.11 -16.22 10.04
N GLN A 412 -25.73 -16.85 11.03
CA GLN A 412 -26.88 -17.72 10.86
C GLN A 412 -28.14 -17.12 11.50
N SER A 413 -29.28 -17.28 10.80
CA SER A 413 -30.61 -17.04 11.34
C SER A 413 -31.20 -18.33 11.88
N THR A 414 -31.55 -18.32 13.16
CA THR A 414 -32.12 -19.50 13.83
C THR A 414 -33.53 -19.81 13.30
N ALA A 415 -34.39 -18.79 13.14
CA ALA A 415 -35.73 -18.97 12.60
C ALA A 415 -35.73 -19.45 11.12
N ALA A 416 -34.81 -18.94 10.29
CA ALA A 416 -34.72 -19.32 8.89
C ALA A 416 -33.96 -20.64 8.65
N GLY A 417 -33.21 -21.13 9.65
CA GLY A 417 -32.42 -22.37 9.54
C GLY A 417 -31.22 -22.27 8.60
N GLY A 418 -30.60 -21.08 8.48
CA GLY A 418 -29.46 -20.86 7.59
C GLY A 418 -29.01 -19.40 7.53
N PRO A 419 -28.18 -19.00 6.55
CA PRO A 419 -27.60 -17.66 6.50
C PRO A 419 -28.60 -16.57 6.09
N PHE A 420 -29.82 -16.93 5.66
CA PHE A 420 -30.88 -15.99 5.32
C PHE A 420 -30.41 -14.83 4.41
N GLY A 421 -29.68 -15.18 3.34
CA GLY A 421 -29.12 -14.22 2.39
C GLY A 421 -27.71 -13.71 2.72
N ALA A 422 -27.20 -13.95 3.94
CA ALA A 422 -25.86 -13.53 4.31
C ALA A 422 -24.78 -14.35 3.56
N GLY A 423 -23.73 -13.64 3.13
CA GLY A 423 -22.55 -14.22 2.48
C GLY A 423 -21.27 -14.03 3.31
N PRO A 424 -20.12 -14.52 2.82
CA PRO A 424 -19.96 -15.22 1.55
C PRO A 424 -20.43 -16.68 1.62
N SER A 425 -20.77 -17.27 0.48
CA SER A 425 -21.18 -18.69 0.38
C SER A 425 -20.00 -19.67 0.48
N THR A 426 -18.80 -19.21 0.11
CA THR A 426 -17.53 -19.95 0.25
C THR A 426 -16.51 -19.06 0.95
N ILE A 427 -15.73 -19.64 1.87
CA ILE A 427 -14.76 -18.87 2.66
C ILE A 427 -13.30 -19.17 2.29
N ASP A 428 -13.03 -20.31 1.66
CA ASP A 428 -11.69 -20.84 1.37
C ASP A 428 -11.31 -20.71 -0.12
N SER A 429 -12.16 -20.05 -0.90
CA SER A 429 -12.01 -19.88 -2.34
C SER A 429 -12.91 -18.77 -2.87
N GLY A 430 -12.63 -18.31 -4.10
CA GLY A 430 -13.43 -17.31 -4.80
C GLY A 430 -13.16 -15.88 -4.33
N ALA A 431 -14.14 -14.99 -4.58
CA ALA A 431 -13.95 -13.55 -4.43
C ALA A 431 -13.73 -13.07 -2.99
N ALA A 432 -14.14 -13.85 -1.98
CA ALA A 432 -13.97 -13.51 -0.57
C ALA A 432 -12.64 -14.01 0.01
N TYR A 433 -11.94 -14.90 -0.70
CA TYR A 433 -10.63 -15.41 -0.27
C TYR A 433 -9.56 -14.32 -0.40
N GLY A 434 -8.67 -14.24 0.57
CA GLY A 434 -7.58 -13.27 0.56
C GLY A 434 -6.42 -13.68 -0.36
N SER A 435 -5.32 -12.93 -0.31
CA SER A 435 -4.13 -13.18 -1.12
C SER A 435 -2.90 -13.51 -0.30
N GLU A 436 -2.09 -14.42 -0.83
CA GLU A 436 -0.78 -14.80 -0.30
C GLU A 436 0.26 -14.64 -1.40
N THR A 437 1.37 -13.96 -1.09
CA THR A 437 2.52 -13.83 -1.97
C THR A 437 3.77 -14.30 -1.24
N THR A 438 4.52 -15.21 -1.87
CA THR A 438 5.71 -15.80 -1.29
C THR A 438 6.91 -15.62 -2.22
N TYR A 439 7.98 -15.00 -1.72
CA TYR A 439 9.26 -14.85 -2.39
C TYR A 439 10.31 -15.73 -1.72
N SER A 440 10.62 -16.87 -2.35
CA SER A 440 11.66 -17.81 -1.90
C SER A 440 13.07 -17.31 -2.24
N GLN A 441 13.37 -16.09 -1.82
CA GLN A 441 14.68 -15.47 -1.91
C GLN A 441 14.94 -14.66 -0.64
N PRO A 442 16.22 -14.51 -0.25
CA PRO A 442 16.59 -13.65 0.88
C PRO A 442 15.99 -12.25 0.81
N PHE A 443 15.59 -11.69 1.94
CA PHE A 443 15.46 -10.24 2.06
C PHE A 443 16.86 -9.61 2.17
N ARG A 444 17.18 -8.71 1.25
CA ARG A 444 18.41 -7.93 1.25
C ARG A 444 18.13 -6.51 0.78
N VAL A 445 18.95 -5.58 1.26
CA VAL A 445 19.07 -4.25 0.65
C VAL A 445 19.95 -4.42 -0.59
N PRO A 446 19.51 -3.99 -1.78
CA PRO A 446 20.32 -4.15 -2.96
C PRO A 446 21.57 -3.25 -2.89
N SER A 447 22.65 -3.66 -3.56
CA SER A 447 23.88 -2.86 -3.63
C SER A 447 23.71 -1.66 -4.57
N ALA A 448 24.36 -0.54 -4.25
CA ALA A 448 24.35 0.64 -5.11
C ALA A 448 24.84 0.30 -6.53
N PRO A 449 24.12 0.71 -7.59
CA PRO A 449 24.59 0.54 -8.96
C PRO A 449 25.90 1.29 -9.21
N VAL A 450 26.65 0.86 -10.21
CA VAL A 450 27.86 1.51 -10.71
C VAL A 450 27.61 2.00 -12.13
N LEU A 451 27.70 3.31 -12.34
CA LEU A 451 27.62 3.93 -13.66
C LEU A 451 28.99 3.84 -14.35
N THR A 452 29.02 3.31 -15.58
CA THR A 452 30.25 3.15 -16.37
C THR A 452 30.29 4.02 -17.60
N GLN A 453 29.13 4.33 -18.20
CA GLN A 453 29.01 5.28 -19.30
C GLN A 453 27.86 6.28 -19.08
N PRO A 454 28.04 7.57 -19.44
CA PRO A 454 29.31 8.20 -19.81
C PRO A 454 30.37 8.08 -18.70
N ALA A 455 31.65 8.03 -19.04
CA ALA A 455 32.69 7.97 -18.01
C ALA A 455 32.68 9.23 -17.13
N ASN A 456 32.96 9.07 -15.84
CA ASN A 456 32.98 10.21 -14.92
C ASN A 456 34.08 11.22 -15.31
N GLY A 457 33.70 12.48 -15.44
CA GLY A 457 34.52 13.57 -15.95
C GLY A 457 34.64 13.64 -17.48
N ALA A 458 33.88 12.83 -18.24
CA ALA A 458 33.93 12.86 -19.70
C ALA A 458 33.43 14.21 -20.25
N THR A 459 34.11 14.71 -21.28
CA THR A 459 33.73 15.90 -22.03
C THR A 459 33.43 15.54 -23.48
N GLY A 460 32.58 16.30 -24.15
CA GLY A 460 32.24 16.02 -25.55
C GLY A 460 31.25 14.86 -25.70
N VAL A 461 30.44 14.62 -24.66
CA VAL A 461 29.42 13.58 -24.68
C VAL A 461 28.32 13.98 -25.67
N ALA A 462 27.85 13.00 -26.46
CA ALA A 462 26.77 13.23 -27.42
C ALA A 462 25.50 13.68 -26.69
N ARG A 463 24.66 14.49 -27.37
CA ARG A 463 23.40 15.01 -26.81
C ARG A 463 22.37 13.92 -26.46
N LYS A 464 22.53 12.72 -27.01
CA LYS A 464 21.77 11.51 -26.64
C LYS A 464 22.73 10.43 -26.16
N PRO A 465 23.29 10.55 -24.95
CA PRO A 465 24.25 9.58 -24.47
C PRO A 465 23.59 8.22 -24.26
N ARG A 466 24.37 7.16 -24.46
CA ARG A 466 24.02 5.83 -23.97
C ARG A 466 24.50 5.72 -22.54
N ILE A 467 23.58 5.53 -21.61
CA ILE A 467 23.89 5.31 -20.19
C ILE A 467 24.11 3.81 -20.00
N GLU A 468 25.23 3.45 -19.39
CA GLU A 468 25.57 2.06 -19.08
C GLU A 468 26.05 1.95 -17.64
N GLY A 469 25.83 0.78 -17.05
CA GLY A 469 26.35 0.47 -15.74
C GLY A 469 26.13 -0.98 -15.34
N THR A 470 26.47 -1.27 -14.09
CA THR A 470 26.24 -2.57 -13.47
C THR A 470 25.45 -2.43 -12.17
N ALA A 471 24.62 -3.41 -11.88
CA ALA A 471 23.87 -3.57 -10.64
C ALA A 471 23.72 -5.07 -10.33
N GLN A 472 23.06 -5.41 -9.23
CA GLN A 472 22.71 -6.82 -8.97
C GLN A 472 21.78 -7.34 -10.09
N PRO A 473 21.93 -8.59 -10.54
CA PRO A 473 21.09 -9.14 -11.60
C PRO A 473 19.60 -9.08 -11.27
N GLY A 474 18.78 -8.66 -12.23
CA GLY A 474 17.31 -8.65 -12.12
C GLY A 474 16.71 -7.50 -11.31
N VAL A 475 17.51 -6.67 -10.64
CA VAL A 475 17.00 -5.51 -9.88
C VAL A 475 16.55 -4.39 -10.83
N SER A 476 15.62 -3.56 -10.36
CA SER A 476 15.24 -2.35 -11.07
C SER A 476 16.24 -1.23 -10.75
N VAL A 477 16.78 -0.56 -11.77
CA VAL A 477 17.72 0.55 -11.63
C VAL A 477 16.99 1.84 -11.98
N HIS A 478 16.91 2.75 -11.01
CA HIS A 478 16.38 4.10 -11.16
C HIS A 478 17.53 5.04 -11.46
N LEU A 479 17.44 5.78 -12.56
CA LEU A 479 18.41 6.76 -13.02
C LEU A 479 17.90 8.16 -12.73
N PHE A 480 18.73 9.00 -12.16
CA PHE A 480 18.40 10.37 -11.77
C PHE A 480 19.35 11.35 -12.44
N LEU A 481 18.79 12.29 -13.18
CA LEU A 481 19.52 13.35 -13.87
C LEU A 481 19.19 14.69 -13.20
N GLU A 482 20.20 15.44 -12.78
CA GLU A 482 20.04 16.69 -12.02
C GLU A 482 19.14 16.54 -10.77
N GLY A 483 19.21 15.37 -10.12
CA GLY A 483 18.43 15.06 -8.92
C GLY A 483 16.96 14.68 -9.17
N THR A 484 16.50 14.63 -10.41
CA THR A 484 15.14 14.19 -10.77
C THR A 484 15.17 12.79 -11.38
N GLU A 485 14.23 11.92 -10.99
CA GLU A 485 14.10 10.60 -11.60
C GLU A 485 13.84 10.75 -13.10
N TYR A 486 14.75 10.20 -13.90
CA TYR A 486 14.78 10.35 -15.35
C TYR A 486 14.31 9.08 -16.07
N ALA A 487 14.72 7.91 -15.59
CA ALA A 487 14.38 6.64 -16.20
C ALA A 487 14.47 5.47 -15.20
N GLN A 488 13.75 4.40 -15.52
CA GLN A 488 13.86 3.11 -14.83
C GLN A 488 14.23 2.03 -15.85
N VAL A 489 15.18 1.17 -15.49
CA VAL A 489 15.75 0.13 -16.37
C VAL A 489 16.06 -1.11 -15.53
N THR A 490 15.83 -2.31 -16.05
CA THR A 490 16.15 -3.55 -15.32
C THR A 490 17.55 -4.04 -15.66
N ALA A 491 18.32 -4.43 -14.65
CA ALA A 491 19.61 -5.09 -14.86
C ALA A 491 19.41 -6.51 -15.38
N ASP A 492 20.18 -6.89 -16.40
CA ASP A 492 20.09 -8.22 -17.01
C ASP A 492 20.63 -9.34 -16.09
N SER A 493 20.63 -10.57 -16.58
CA SER A 493 21.10 -11.73 -15.81
C SER A 493 22.60 -11.70 -15.47
N THR A 494 23.37 -10.84 -16.14
CA THR A 494 24.79 -10.59 -15.84
C THR A 494 24.99 -9.40 -14.91
N GLY A 495 23.92 -8.66 -14.61
CA GLY A 495 23.95 -7.43 -13.82
C GLY A 495 24.26 -6.18 -14.66
N ALA A 496 24.37 -6.29 -15.98
CA ALA A 496 24.57 -5.13 -16.84
C ALA A 496 23.23 -4.43 -17.12
N PHE A 497 23.26 -3.11 -17.25
CA PHE A 497 22.10 -2.34 -17.66
C PHE A 497 22.48 -1.26 -18.66
N VAL A 498 21.53 -0.94 -19.54
CA VAL A 498 21.68 0.02 -20.63
C VAL A 498 20.42 0.87 -20.73
N TYR A 499 20.60 2.17 -20.93
CA TYR A 499 19.53 3.09 -21.28
C TYR A 499 19.97 4.06 -22.38
N ASP A 500 19.30 4.01 -23.53
CA ASP A 500 19.52 4.95 -24.63
C ASP A 500 18.65 6.20 -24.43
N VAL A 501 19.28 7.35 -24.22
CA VAL A 501 18.57 8.61 -23.96
C VAL A 501 17.75 9.05 -25.18
N PRO A 502 16.41 9.17 -25.07
CA PRO A 502 15.55 9.37 -26.24
C PRO A 502 15.57 10.82 -26.77
N ALA A 503 15.82 11.80 -25.90
CA ALA A 503 15.74 13.23 -26.19
C ALA A 503 17.08 13.93 -25.95
N ASP A 504 17.36 15.00 -26.69
CA ASP A 504 18.61 15.75 -26.55
C ASP A 504 18.71 16.35 -25.14
N LEU A 505 19.79 16.02 -24.43
CA LEU A 505 20.22 16.76 -23.26
C LEU A 505 20.70 18.15 -23.67
N ALA A 506 20.52 19.12 -22.76
CA ALA A 506 21.06 20.46 -22.93
C ALA A 506 22.60 20.43 -23.03
N GLU A 507 23.19 21.42 -23.67
CA GLU A 507 24.65 21.56 -23.68
C GLU A 507 25.16 22.03 -22.32
N GLY A 508 26.32 21.52 -21.91
CA GLY A 508 26.98 21.81 -20.64
C GLY A 508 27.08 20.58 -19.73
N ALA A 509 27.44 20.84 -18.47
CA ALA A 509 27.65 19.83 -17.45
C ALA A 509 26.33 19.20 -16.98
N HIS A 510 26.33 17.89 -16.84
CA HIS A 510 25.26 17.08 -16.26
C HIS A 510 25.80 16.21 -15.11
N GLU A 511 24.95 15.93 -14.15
CA GLU A 511 25.15 15.01 -13.05
C GLU A 511 24.09 13.90 -13.07
N LEU A 512 24.58 12.66 -13.17
CA LEU A 512 23.79 11.44 -13.16
C LEU A 512 24.13 10.61 -11.94
N TRP A 513 23.12 10.07 -11.26
CA TRP A 513 23.31 9.03 -10.26
C TRP A 513 22.21 7.97 -10.39
N ALA A 514 22.41 6.83 -9.74
CA ALA A 514 21.52 5.68 -9.84
C ALA A 514 21.24 5.05 -8.48
N SER A 515 20.10 4.38 -8.34
CA SER A 515 19.79 3.49 -7.22
C SER A 515 19.14 2.21 -7.73
N ALA A 516 19.36 1.10 -7.04
CA ALA A 516 18.68 -0.17 -7.29
C ALA A 516 17.45 -0.29 -6.38
N GLU A 517 16.41 -0.96 -6.87
CA GLU A 517 15.22 -1.37 -6.13
C GLU A 517 15.01 -2.88 -6.30
N GLU A 518 14.76 -3.56 -5.19
CA GLU A 518 14.31 -4.93 -5.14
C GLU A 518 13.16 -5.09 -4.15
N LEU A 519 11.96 -5.38 -4.66
CA LEU A 519 10.74 -5.63 -3.86
C LEU A 519 10.52 -4.52 -2.80
N GLY A 520 10.54 -3.25 -3.23
CA GLY A 520 10.35 -2.09 -2.37
C GLY A 520 11.50 -1.75 -1.41
N SER A 521 12.63 -2.47 -1.44
CA SER A 521 13.86 -2.05 -0.77
C SER A 521 14.80 -1.40 -1.78
N TYR A 522 15.45 -0.31 -1.38
CA TYR A 522 16.31 0.47 -2.24
C TYR A 522 17.76 0.41 -1.78
N SER A 523 18.69 0.55 -2.72
CA SER A 523 20.10 0.71 -2.41
C SER A 523 20.40 2.14 -1.95
N LEU A 524 21.60 2.33 -1.40
CA LEU A 524 22.21 3.66 -1.38
C LEU A 524 22.35 4.19 -2.82
N GLN A 525 22.42 5.51 -2.96
CA GLN A 525 22.73 6.15 -4.25
C GLN A 525 24.14 5.77 -4.70
N SER A 526 24.31 5.62 -6.01
CA SER A 526 25.63 5.47 -6.63
C SER A 526 26.48 6.71 -6.38
N THR A 527 27.79 6.59 -6.57
CA THR A 527 28.64 7.78 -6.71
C THR A 527 28.14 8.65 -7.86
N PRO A 528 27.98 9.98 -7.68
CA PRO A 528 27.57 10.87 -8.76
C PRO A 528 28.54 10.79 -9.94
N ASN A 529 27.99 10.64 -11.13
CA ASN A 529 28.68 10.56 -12.40
C ASN A 529 28.47 11.87 -13.17
N ARG A 530 29.53 12.65 -13.35
CA ARG A 530 29.47 13.96 -13.99
C ARG A 530 30.04 13.91 -15.38
N PHE A 531 29.37 14.53 -16.35
CA PHE A 531 29.85 14.59 -17.74
C PHE A 531 29.39 15.87 -18.44
N ASP A 532 30.08 16.28 -19.50
CA ASP A 532 29.77 17.50 -20.25
C ASP A 532 29.33 17.17 -21.69
N VAL A 533 28.12 17.64 -22.03
CA VAL A 533 27.50 17.48 -23.34
C VAL A 533 27.83 18.69 -24.21
N THR A 534 28.44 18.47 -25.37
CA THR A 534 28.75 19.56 -26.32
C THR A 534 27.91 19.46 -27.59
N ALA A 535 27.71 20.60 -28.27
CA ALA A 535 27.19 20.62 -29.64
C ALA A 535 28.00 19.65 -30.51
N SER A 536 27.32 18.77 -31.23
CA SER A 536 27.98 17.98 -32.27
C SER A 536 28.59 18.96 -33.27
N SER A 537 29.91 19.11 -33.27
CA SER A 537 30.57 19.86 -34.33
C SER A 537 30.36 19.06 -35.61
N THR A 538 29.34 19.42 -36.38
CA THR A 538 29.26 19.02 -37.78
C THR A 538 30.51 19.60 -38.41
N GLY A 539 31.54 18.75 -38.57
CA GLY A 539 32.76 19.08 -39.27
C GLY A 539 32.35 19.49 -40.68
N GLY A 540 32.18 20.79 -40.88
CA GLY A 540 32.20 21.39 -42.20
C GLY A 540 33.58 21.14 -42.77
N VAL A 541 33.71 20.04 -43.51
CA VAL A 541 34.83 19.87 -44.43
C VAL A 541 34.63 20.92 -45.52
N THR A 542 35.18 22.11 -45.31
CA THR A 542 35.57 22.95 -46.44
C THR A 542 36.75 22.24 -47.09
N SER A 543 36.49 21.53 -48.19
CA SER A 543 37.53 21.01 -49.07
C SER A 543 38.56 22.11 -49.36
N PRO A 544 39.88 21.84 -49.21
CA PRO A 544 40.88 22.80 -49.64
C PRO A 544 40.86 22.86 -51.17
N SER A 545 40.63 24.07 -51.69
CA SER A 545 40.74 24.41 -53.10
C SER A 545 42.14 24.07 -53.62
N VAL A 546 42.21 23.11 -54.55
CA VAL A 546 43.38 22.88 -55.40
C VAL A 546 43.54 24.08 -56.34
N PHE A 547 44.76 24.60 -56.35
CA PHE A 547 45.26 25.61 -57.26
C PHE A 547 45.40 24.98 -58.64
N GLU A 548 44.58 25.37 -59.61
CA GLU A 548 44.86 25.09 -61.02
C GLU A 548 44.53 26.32 -61.87
N VAL A 549 45.59 26.97 -62.34
CA VAL A 549 45.57 28.01 -63.36
C VAL A 549 45.55 27.31 -64.70
N GLY A 550 44.48 27.46 -65.47
CA GLY A 550 44.38 26.95 -66.83
C GLY A 550 43.22 27.57 -67.60
N CYS A 551 43.54 28.50 -68.51
CA CYS A 551 42.62 29.14 -69.44
C CYS A 551 41.91 28.15 -70.37
N GLY A 552 40.64 28.41 -70.72
CA GLY A 552 40.01 27.76 -71.87
C GLY A 552 38.51 27.95 -71.99
N CYS A 553 38.12 28.78 -72.96
CA CYS A 553 36.77 29.15 -73.42
C CYS A 553 35.73 28.01 -73.60
N GLY A 554 34.43 28.35 -73.47
CA GLY A 554 33.38 27.69 -74.28
C GLY A 554 31.96 27.57 -73.70
N ALA A 555 31.11 28.57 -74.00
CA ALA A 555 29.68 28.51 -74.34
C ALA A 555 28.61 27.92 -73.38
N SER A 556 27.41 28.51 -73.49
CA SER A 556 26.27 28.53 -72.57
C SER A 556 25.05 27.70 -73.09
N PRO A 557 23.78 27.91 -72.66
CA PRO A 557 22.98 26.95 -71.89
C PRO A 557 21.69 26.45 -72.59
N GLY A 558 20.95 25.54 -71.95
CA GLY A 558 19.60 25.15 -72.40
C GLY A 558 18.77 24.44 -71.34
N ALA A 559 17.72 25.12 -70.85
CA ALA A 559 16.74 24.66 -69.87
C ALA A 559 15.74 23.63 -70.44
N GLY A 560 15.13 22.85 -69.55
CA GLY A 560 13.98 21.99 -69.86
C GLY A 560 13.24 21.55 -68.60
N VAL A 561 12.06 22.13 -68.39
CA VAL A 561 11.09 21.90 -67.30
C VAL A 561 10.18 20.72 -67.68
N GLY A 562 9.78 19.89 -66.71
CA GLY A 562 8.74 18.86 -66.90
C GLY A 562 8.17 18.37 -65.58
N ALA A 563 6.88 18.57 -65.38
CA ALA A 563 6.14 18.46 -64.12
C ALA A 563 5.44 17.10 -63.89
N LEU A 564 5.05 16.88 -62.62
CA LEU A 564 3.93 16.07 -62.05
C LEU A 564 3.73 14.62 -62.56
N THR A 565 3.51 13.62 -61.70
CA THR A 565 2.19 13.33 -61.11
C THR A 565 2.29 12.31 -59.96
N LEU A 566 1.41 12.51 -58.96
CA LEU A 566 1.15 11.77 -57.71
C LEU A 566 0.35 10.47 -57.93
N VAL A 567 0.68 9.36 -57.26
CA VAL A 567 -0.25 8.23 -57.03
C VAL A 567 -0.13 7.74 -55.58
N LEU A 568 -1.26 7.75 -54.86
CA LEU A 568 -1.49 7.27 -53.51
C LEU A 568 -2.08 5.85 -53.57
N VAL A 569 -1.58 4.90 -52.76
CA VAL A 569 -2.22 3.59 -52.55
C VAL A 569 -2.35 3.32 -51.04
N LEU A 570 -3.60 3.16 -50.60
CA LEU A 570 -4.03 2.66 -49.28
C LEU A 570 -4.10 1.13 -49.31
N GLY A 571 -3.61 0.47 -48.25
CA GLY A 571 -3.75 -0.97 -48.06
C GLY A 571 -3.96 -1.32 -46.58
N ALA A 572 -5.16 -1.76 -46.23
CA ALA A 572 -5.57 -2.20 -44.90
C ALA A 572 -5.06 -3.62 -44.56
N ALA A 573 -4.69 -3.86 -43.30
CA ALA A 573 -4.37 -5.19 -42.79
C ALA A 573 -5.34 -5.60 -41.66
N ARG A 574 -6.01 -6.74 -41.89
CA ARG A 574 -6.98 -7.42 -41.01
C ARG A 574 -6.28 -8.21 -39.89
N ARG A 575 -6.87 -8.18 -38.69
CA ARG A 575 -6.62 -9.11 -37.57
C ARG A 575 -7.07 -10.54 -37.91
N ARG A 576 -6.32 -11.55 -37.47
CA ARG A 576 -6.76 -12.94 -37.28
C ARG A 576 -6.55 -13.36 -35.82
N ARG A 577 -7.59 -13.98 -35.25
CA ARG A 577 -7.61 -14.80 -34.02
C ARG A 577 -7.51 -16.27 -34.41
N GLN A 578 -6.84 -17.08 -33.58
CA GLN A 578 -6.95 -18.53 -33.33
C GLN A 578 -5.71 -18.89 -32.48
N GLU A 579 -5.73 -19.63 -31.38
CA GLU A 579 -6.72 -20.39 -30.60
C GLU A 579 -6.45 -20.16 -29.10
#